data_AF-A0A084B7I4-F1
#
_entry.id   AF-A0A084B7I4-F1
#
_cell.length_a   1.000
_cell.length_b   1.000
_cell.length_c   1.000
_cell.angle_alpha   90.00
_cell.angle_beta   90.00
_cell.angle_gamma   90.00
#
_symmetry.space_group_name_H-M   'P 1'
#
loop_
_entity.id
_entity.type
_entity.pdbx_description
1 polymer ?
#
loop_
_entity_poly.entity_id
_entity_poly.type
_entity_poly.pdbx_seq_one_letter_code
_entity_poly.pdbx_strand_id
1 'polypeptide(L)'
;MLRYLAKNELQPPYVLIAHSYGGTMGREFLQQRPDAVAGMILVETGQETALDPKVEEDQYRRQILGSKPLSVIRGNIMIEKTAQLNARLQACENETQRSELKKSPEYVLIQGSNKEDERLKKKQLALSRNSRYIHIPDCGHGVIRDRPDVVAAEVHWVMEEARNFAQVEEDSRDSLARYGLLHRIFAKFKPVR
;
A
#
# COMPACT_ATOMS: atom_id res chain seq x y z
N MET A 1 18.56 -7.48 -0.58
CA MET A 1 17.37 -8.21 -1.07
C MET A 1 17.69 -9.12 -2.27
N LEU A 2 18.10 -8.60 -3.43
CA LEU A 2 18.32 -9.43 -4.64
C LEU A 2 19.25 -10.64 -4.43
N ARG A 3 20.39 -10.44 -3.75
CA ARG A 3 21.31 -11.55 -3.41
C ARG A 3 20.66 -12.63 -2.56
N TYR A 4 19.76 -12.26 -1.64
CA TYR A 4 19.03 -13.21 -0.80
C TYR A 4 18.03 -14.02 -1.61
N LEU A 5 17.24 -13.37 -2.48
CA LEU A 5 16.30 -14.06 -3.36
C LEU A 5 17.00 -15.08 -4.26
N ALA A 6 18.12 -14.67 -4.89
CA ALA A 6 18.92 -15.57 -5.73
C ALA A 6 19.50 -16.75 -4.93
N LYS A 7 20.07 -16.48 -3.74
CA LYS A 7 20.66 -17.52 -2.89
C LYS A 7 19.64 -18.58 -2.44
N ASN A 8 18.39 -18.18 -2.22
CA ASN A 8 17.33 -19.08 -1.76
C ASN A 8 16.43 -19.58 -2.89
N GLU A 9 16.81 -19.32 -4.15
CA GLU A 9 16.06 -19.76 -5.34
C GLU A 9 14.58 -19.33 -5.34
N LEU A 10 14.27 -18.24 -4.63
CA LEU A 10 12.93 -17.68 -4.57
C LEU A 10 12.68 -16.94 -5.89
N GLN A 11 11.82 -17.50 -6.73
CA GLN A 11 11.49 -16.94 -8.03
C GLN A 11 10.31 -15.97 -7.93
N PRO A 12 10.24 -14.95 -8.82
CA PRO A 12 9.06 -14.10 -8.93
C PRO A 12 7.82 -14.88 -9.43
N PRO A 13 6.60 -14.34 -9.23
CA PRO A 13 6.34 -13.02 -8.66
C PRO A 13 6.27 -13.01 -7.12
N TYR A 14 6.62 -11.88 -6.51
CA TYR A 14 6.67 -11.69 -5.07
C TYR A 14 5.50 -10.86 -4.55
N VAL A 15 5.01 -11.18 -3.37
CA VAL A 15 4.20 -10.26 -2.55
C VAL A 15 5.11 -9.66 -1.48
N LEU A 16 5.19 -8.33 -1.43
CA LEU A 16 6.06 -7.64 -0.48
C LEU A 16 5.26 -7.19 0.74
N ILE A 17 5.75 -7.47 1.93
CA ILE A 17 5.23 -6.95 3.20
C ILE A 17 6.30 -6.04 3.77
N ALA A 18 6.00 -4.76 3.90
CA ALA A 18 6.93 -3.74 4.34
C ALA A 18 6.37 -3.02 5.56
N HIS A 19 7.19 -2.89 6.60
CA HIS A 19 6.85 -2.17 7.83
C HIS A 19 7.84 -1.05 8.10
N SER A 20 7.33 0.13 8.47
CA SER A 20 8.16 1.30 8.78
C SER A 20 9.19 1.55 7.66
N TYR A 21 10.48 1.66 7.99
CA TYR A 21 11.59 1.79 7.05
C TYR A 21 11.67 0.72 5.95
N GLY A 22 11.08 -0.46 6.17
CA GLY A 22 10.88 -1.46 5.12
C GLY A 22 10.11 -0.91 3.92
N GLY A 23 9.29 0.12 4.08
CA GLY A 23 8.58 0.83 3.02
C GLY A 23 9.53 1.39 1.96
N THR A 24 10.60 2.08 2.38
CA THR A 24 11.64 2.58 1.46
C THR A 24 12.28 1.42 0.68
N MET A 25 12.67 0.35 1.38
CA MET A 25 13.32 -0.81 0.76
C MET A 25 12.40 -1.53 -0.24
N GLY A 26 11.14 -1.74 0.13
CA GLY A 26 10.13 -2.37 -0.71
C GLY A 26 9.81 -1.54 -1.94
N ARG A 27 9.70 -0.22 -1.79
CA ARG A 27 9.44 0.71 -2.90
C ARG A 27 10.63 0.84 -3.83
N GLU A 28 11.86 0.82 -3.34
CA GLU A 28 13.07 0.75 -4.18
C GLU A 28 13.14 -0.54 -5.00
N PHE A 29 12.81 -1.68 -4.38
CA PHE A 29 12.72 -2.95 -5.09
C PHE A 29 11.64 -2.91 -6.18
N LEU A 30 10.46 -2.38 -5.86
CA LEU A 30 9.36 -2.20 -6.81
C LEU A 30 9.76 -1.31 -7.99
N GLN A 31 10.51 -0.23 -7.75
CA GLN A 31 11.03 0.63 -8.82
C GLN A 31 11.91 -0.14 -9.80
N GLN A 32 12.80 -1.00 -9.28
CA GLN A 32 13.77 -1.73 -10.08
C GLN A 32 13.16 -2.94 -10.80
N ARG A 33 12.12 -3.55 -10.22
CA ARG A 33 11.55 -4.83 -10.69
C ARG A 33 10.00 -4.83 -10.61
N PRO A 34 9.30 -3.91 -11.29
CA PRO A 34 7.84 -3.77 -11.17
C PRO A 34 7.07 -5.03 -11.59
N ASP A 35 7.58 -5.76 -12.60
CA ASP A 35 6.95 -6.99 -13.10
C ASP A 35 7.18 -8.18 -12.17
N ALA A 36 8.19 -8.13 -11.30
CA ALA A 36 8.47 -9.17 -10.32
C ALA A 36 7.59 -9.06 -9.07
N VAL A 37 6.86 -7.96 -8.89
CA VAL A 37 5.96 -7.76 -7.74
C VAL A 37 4.53 -8.05 -8.18
N ALA A 38 3.86 -8.98 -7.49
CA ALA A 38 2.46 -9.33 -7.67
C ALA A 38 1.50 -8.54 -6.76
N GLY A 39 2.01 -7.96 -5.66
CA GLY A 39 1.21 -7.16 -4.73
C GLY A 39 2.04 -6.64 -3.56
N MET A 40 1.47 -5.71 -2.79
CA MET A 40 2.17 -5.08 -1.67
C MET A 40 1.28 -4.86 -0.44
N ILE A 41 1.88 -5.01 0.73
CA ILE A 41 1.32 -4.63 2.03
C ILE A 41 2.28 -3.61 2.65
N LEU A 42 1.77 -2.42 2.95
CA LEU A 42 2.48 -1.30 3.53
C LEU A 42 1.94 -1.06 4.95
N VAL A 43 2.68 -1.49 5.96
CA VAL A 43 2.28 -1.39 7.37
C VAL A 43 3.02 -0.24 8.03
N GLU A 44 2.30 0.80 8.45
CA GLU A 44 2.89 1.94 9.15
C GLU A 44 4.03 2.64 8.40
N THR A 45 3.97 2.66 7.06
CA THR A 45 4.97 3.29 6.17
C THR A 45 4.50 4.65 5.64
N GLY A 46 5.40 5.41 5.02
CA GLY A 46 5.10 6.64 4.26
C GLY A 46 5.58 7.93 4.94
N GLN A 47 6.12 7.84 6.16
CA GLN A 47 6.77 8.98 6.84
C GLN A 47 8.29 8.98 6.65
N GLU A 48 8.84 7.94 6.02
CA GLU A 48 10.28 7.81 5.83
C GLU A 48 10.76 8.74 4.71
N THR A 49 11.71 9.60 5.02
CA THR A 49 12.29 10.58 4.07
C THR A 49 13.43 10.01 3.23
N ALA A 50 13.67 8.69 3.30
CA ALA A 50 14.81 8.04 2.66
C ALA A 50 14.57 7.61 1.22
N LEU A 51 13.32 7.56 0.75
CA LEU A 51 13.02 7.31 -0.66
C LEU A 51 13.26 8.60 -1.46
N ASP A 52 13.97 8.52 -2.59
CA ASP A 52 14.17 9.67 -3.48
C ASP A 52 12.79 10.25 -3.87
N PRO A 53 12.51 11.54 -3.62
CA PRO A 53 11.25 12.18 -3.98
C PRO A 53 10.85 12.01 -5.45
N LYS A 54 11.83 11.96 -6.36
CA LYS A 54 11.59 11.74 -7.80
C LYS A 54 11.11 10.33 -8.07
N VAL A 55 11.70 9.33 -7.38
CA VAL A 55 11.24 7.94 -7.46
C VAL A 55 9.83 7.84 -6.89
N GLU A 56 9.58 8.47 -5.75
CA GLU A 56 8.26 8.48 -5.14
C GLU A 56 7.19 9.06 -6.09
N GLU A 57 7.43 10.26 -6.62
CA GLU A 57 6.49 10.96 -7.50
C GLU A 57 6.26 10.17 -8.80
N ASP A 58 7.32 9.63 -9.38
CA ASP A 58 7.23 8.81 -10.59
C ASP A 58 6.42 7.51 -10.36
N GLN A 59 6.58 6.86 -9.22
CA GLN A 59 5.80 5.67 -8.87
C GLN A 59 4.31 5.95 -8.78
N TYR A 60 3.93 7.08 -8.18
CA TYR A 60 2.52 7.50 -8.12
C TYR A 60 1.99 7.89 -9.49
N ARG A 61 2.75 8.70 -10.24
CA ARG A 61 2.37 9.17 -11.58
C ARG A 61 2.13 8.01 -12.54
N ARG A 62 2.98 6.98 -12.49
CA ARG A 62 2.84 5.78 -13.34
C ARG A 62 1.86 4.76 -12.77
N GLN A 63 1.37 4.96 -11.54
CA GLN A 63 0.66 3.94 -10.75
C GLN A 63 1.38 2.59 -10.87
N ILE A 64 2.63 2.51 -10.39
CA ILE A 64 3.58 1.46 -10.76
C ILE A 64 3.11 0.01 -10.53
N LEU A 65 2.15 -0.25 -9.63
CA LEU A 65 1.53 -1.57 -9.44
C LEU A 65 0.39 -1.85 -10.44
N GLY A 66 -0.08 -0.86 -11.18
CA GLY A 66 -1.17 -1.00 -12.15
C GLY A 66 -2.48 -1.41 -11.45
N SER A 67 -2.93 -2.65 -11.67
CA SER A 67 -4.09 -3.24 -10.98
C SER A 67 -3.72 -4.29 -9.94
N LYS A 68 -2.42 -4.50 -9.67
CA LYS A 68 -1.95 -5.46 -8.67
C LYS A 68 -2.34 -4.98 -7.27
N PRO A 69 -2.80 -5.86 -6.38
CA PRO A 69 -3.34 -5.48 -5.09
C PRO A 69 -2.33 -4.77 -4.18
N LEU A 70 -2.81 -3.74 -3.48
CA LEU A 70 -2.08 -2.98 -2.48
C LEU A 70 -2.91 -2.81 -1.21
N SER A 71 -2.37 -3.19 -0.06
CA SER A 71 -2.94 -2.82 1.23
C SER A 71 -2.05 -1.82 1.95
N VAL A 72 -2.63 -0.75 2.49
CA VAL A 72 -1.95 0.21 3.36
C VAL A 72 -2.61 0.17 4.73
N ILE A 73 -1.85 -0.25 5.74
CA ILE A 73 -2.30 -0.40 7.12
C ILE A 73 -1.68 0.71 7.96
N ARG A 74 -2.53 1.44 8.67
CA ARG A 74 -2.17 2.56 9.53
C ARG A 74 -2.58 2.26 10.97
N GLY A 75 -1.68 2.46 11.91
CA GLY A 75 -1.93 2.55 13.34
C GLY A 75 -2.06 4.00 13.82
N ASN A 76 -1.72 4.25 15.07
CA ASN A 76 -1.71 5.57 15.69
C ASN A 76 -0.38 5.77 16.41
N ILE A 77 0.59 6.37 15.72
CA ILE A 77 1.91 6.66 16.31
C ILE A 77 1.83 7.61 17.52
N MET A 78 0.73 8.36 17.65
CA MET A 78 0.45 9.28 18.75
C MET A 78 -0.54 8.69 19.76
N ILE A 79 -0.66 7.36 19.86
CA ILE A 79 -1.72 6.69 20.65
C ILE A 79 -1.80 7.18 22.10
N GLU A 80 -0.68 7.24 22.82
CA GLU A 80 -0.64 7.68 24.22
C GLU A 80 -1.04 9.15 24.38
N LYS A 81 -0.48 10.04 23.53
CA LYS A 81 -0.79 11.47 23.54
C LYS A 81 -2.25 11.73 23.16
N THR A 82 -2.77 10.96 22.20
CA THR A 82 -4.18 11.01 21.80
C THR A 82 -5.08 10.56 22.95
N ALA A 83 -4.71 9.50 23.67
CA ALA A 83 -5.45 9.01 24.83
C ALA A 83 -5.48 10.05 25.97
N GLN A 84 -4.33 10.65 26.29
CA GLN A 84 -4.23 11.72 27.30
C GLN A 84 -5.07 12.94 26.93
N LEU A 85 -5.01 13.38 25.66
CA LEU A 85 -5.82 14.49 25.17
C LEU A 85 -7.32 14.18 25.25
N ASN A 86 -7.72 12.97 24.87
CA ASN A 86 -9.11 12.52 24.95
C ASN A 86 -9.63 12.49 26.39
N ALA A 87 -8.82 12.00 27.34
CA ALA A 87 -9.19 12.01 28.76
C ALA A 87 -9.40 13.45 29.27
N ARG A 88 -8.55 14.40 28.86
CA ARG A 88 -8.71 15.82 29.21
C ARG A 88 -9.96 16.44 28.58
N LEU A 89 -10.27 16.11 27.33
CA LEU A 89 -11.50 16.56 26.65
C LEU A 89 -12.77 16.01 27.33
N GLN A 90 -12.71 14.79 27.87
CA GLN A 90 -13.80 14.18 28.64
C GLN A 90 -13.95 14.81 30.02
N ALA A 91 -12.86 15.26 30.63
CA ALA A 91 -12.87 15.95 31.92
C ALA A 91 -13.33 17.42 31.85
N CYS A 92 -13.48 18.01 30.66
CA CYS A 92 -14.06 19.34 30.51
C CYS A 92 -15.53 19.37 30.95
N GLU A 93 -15.87 20.30 31.86
CA GLU A 93 -17.21 20.46 32.44
C GLU A 93 -18.16 21.21 31.51
N ASN A 94 -17.63 22.01 30.57
CA ASN A 94 -18.42 22.84 29.67
C ASN A 94 -17.73 23.07 28.30
N GLU A 95 -18.47 23.63 27.35
CA GLU A 95 -17.98 23.88 25.99
C GLU A 95 -16.89 24.95 25.94
N THR A 96 -16.87 25.91 26.87
CA THR A 96 -15.80 26.93 26.94
C THR A 96 -14.45 26.28 27.21
N GLN A 97 -14.35 25.45 28.26
CA GLN A 97 -13.13 24.69 28.59
C GLN A 97 -12.71 23.78 27.43
N ARG A 98 -13.67 23.10 26.80
CA ARG A 98 -13.41 22.23 25.63
C ARG A 98 -12.88 23.02 24.44
N SER A 99 -13.45 24.19 24.16
CA SER A 99 -13.03 25.09 23.08
C SER A 99 -11.63 25.66 23.30
N GLU A 100 -11.30 26.03 24.53
CA GLU A 100 -9.95 26.47 24.91
C GLU A 100 -8.93 25.33 24.74
N LEU A 101 -9.24 24.12 25.22
CA LEU A 101 -8.36 22.97 25.05
C LEU A 101 -8.14 22.63 23.57
N LYS A 102 -9.17 22.74 22.72
CA LYS A 102 -9.07 22.56 21.26
C LYS A 102 -8.21 23.62 20.55
N LYS A 103 -7.97 24.76 21.19
CA LYS A 103 -7.07 25.82 20.70
C LYS A 103 -5.65 25.69 21.25
N SER A 104 -5.41 24.77 22.20
CA SER A 104 -4.09 24.59 22.79
C SER A 104 -3.06 24.14 21.75
N PRO A 105 -1.79 24.56 21.87
CA PRO A 105 -0.71 24.13 20.96
C PRO A 105 -0.58 22.60 20.87
N GLU A 106 -0.81 21.90 21.98
CA GLU A 106 -0.77 20.44 22.06
C GLU A 106 -1.88 19.79 21.22
N TYR A 107 -3.13 20.26 21.35
CA TYR A 107 -4.24 19.76 20.54
C TYR A 107 -3.95 19.96 19.06
N VAL A 108 -3.52 21.17 18.67
CA VAL A 108 -3.21 21.50 17.27
C VAL A 108 -2.08 20.61 16.74
N LEU A 109 -1.03 20.38 17.52
CA LEU A 109 0.08 19.51 17.14
C LEU A 109 -0.38 18.06 16.94
N ILE A 110 -1.11 17.49 17.91
CA ILE A 110 -1.56 16.09 17.82
C ILE A 110 -2.49 15.90 16.62
N GLN A 111 -3.46 16.78 16.43
CA GLN A 111 -4.39 16.70 15.29
C GLN A 111 -3.67 16.93 13.97
N GLY A 112 -2.74 17.89 13.90
CA GLY A 112 -1.92 18.17 12.73
C GLY A 112 -1.06 16.97 12.35
N SER A 113 -0.33 16.38 13.30
CA SER A 113 0.48 15.18 13.08
C SER A 113 -0.36 13.99 12.64
N ASN A 114 -1.52 13.74 13.27
CA ASN A 114 -2.40 12.64 12.87
C ASN A 114 -2.96 12.82 11.45
N LYS A 115 -3.33 14.05 11.09
CA LYS A 115 -3.82 14.38 9.75
C LYS A 115 -2.73 14.21 8.70
N GLU A 116 -1.53 14.70 8.98
CA GLU A 116 -0.41 14.57 8.05
C GLU A 116 0.02 13.11 7.88
N ASP A 117 0.07 12.37 8.98
CA ASP A 117 0.33 10.94 8.98
C ASP A 117 -0.69 10.19 8.09
N GLU A 118 -1.99 10.38 8.32
CA GLU A 118 -3.04 9.80 7.48
C GLU A 118 -2.89 10.20 6.00
N ARG A 119 -2.58 11.48 5.73
CA ARG A 119 -2.36 11.98 4.35
C ARG A 119 -1.22 11.22 3.67
N LEU A 120 -0.10 11.02 4.36
CA LEU A 120 1.05 10.29 3.84
C LEU A 120 0.71 8.82 3.59
N LYS A 121 -0.02 8.15 4.49
CA LYS A 121 -0.47 6.77 4.25
C LYS A 121 -1.41 6.67 3.06
N LYS A 122 -2.42 7.54 2.98
CA LYS A 122 -3.37 7.55 1.87
C LYS A 122 -2.72 7.92 0.53
N LYS A 123 -1.67 8.75 0.52
CA LYS A 123 -0.89 9.04 -0.69
C LYS A 123 -0.37 7.77 -1.35
N GLN A 124 0.05 6.78 -0.55
CA GLN A 124 0.57 5.50 -1.06
C GLN A 124 -0.46 4.68 -1.84
N LEU A 125 -1.76 4.90 -1.65
CA LEU A 125 -2.81 4.23 -2.42
C LEU A 125 -2.69 4.52 -3.93
N ALA A 126 -2.07 5.63 -4.31
CA ALA A 126 -1.82 5.97 -5.72
C ALA A 126 -0.84 5.02 -6.43
N LEU A 127 -0.15 4.13 -5.70
CA LEU A 127 0.70 3.11 -6.32
C LEU A 127 -0.12 2.10 -7.15
N SER A 128 -1.40 1.85 -6.81
CA SER A 128 -2.25 0.86 -7.47
C SER A 128 -3.69 1.36 -7.66
N ARG A 129 -4.36 0.85 -8.70
CA ARG A 129 -5.81 0.99 -8.90
C ARG A 129 -6.64 0.00 -8.08
N ASN A 130 -6.02 -1.04 -7.54
CA ASN A 130 -6.65 -2.01 -6.63
C ASN A 130 -6.01 -1.87 -5.25
N SER A 131 -6.56 -0.98 -4.43
CA SER A 131 -5.97 -0.66 -3.13
C SER A 131 -6.97 -0.62 -1.99
N ARG A 132 -6.51 -1.01 -0.80
CA ARG A 132 -7.22 -0.92 0.48
C ARG A 132 -6.45 -0.06 1.47
N TYR A 133 -7.22 0.64 2.30
CA TYR A 133 -6.70 1.42 3.42
C TYR A 133 -7.35 0.95 4.72
N ILE A 134 -6.55 0.48 5.66
CA ILE A 134 -6.98 -0.03 6.96
C ILE A 134 -6.42 0.88 8.04
N HIS A 135 -7.28 1.38 8.92
CA HIS A 135 -6.86 2.21 10.06
C HIS A 135 -7.23 1.52 11.38
N ILE A 136 -6.23 1.38 12.24
CA ILE A 136 -6.29 0.70 13.53
C ILE A 136 -5.99 1.74 14.63
N PRO A 137 -6.99 2.51 15.08
CA PRO A 137 -6.77 3.67 15.96
C PRO A 137 -6.27 3.29 17.37
N ASP A 138 -6.47 2.05 17.77
CA ASP A 138 -6.11 1.45 19.05
C ASP A 138 -4.76 0.71 19.04
N CYS A 139 -4.01 0.79 17.95
CA CYS A 139 -2.68 0.20 17.84
C CYS A 139 -1.62 1.27 17.58
N GLY A 140 -0.47 1.18 18.24
CA GLY A 140 0.67 2.06 17.98
C GLY A 140 1.42 1.70 16.69
N HIS A 141 2.70 2.08 16.62
CA HIS A 141 3.57 1.79 15.46
C HIS A 141 3.83 0.28 15.23
N GLY A 142 3.73 -0.52 16.29
CA GLY A 142 4.04 -1.96 16.31
C GLY A 142 2.96 -2.86 15.70
N VAL A 143 2.24 -2.43 14.66
CA VAL A 143 1.06 -3.13 14.12
C VAL A 143 1.29 -4.61 13.83
N ILE A 144 2.45 -4.99 13.26
CA ILE A 144 2.76 -6.40 12.98
C ILE A 144 2.77 -7.26 14.25
N ARG A 145 3.25 -6.70 15.36
CA ARG A 145 3.33 -7.41 16.65
C ARG A 145 2.00 -7.37 17.39
N ASP A 146 1.35 -6.21 17.39
CA ASP A 146 0.22 -5.93 18.28
C ASP A 146 -1.13 -6.29 17.64
N ARG A 147 -1.21 -6.27 16.30
CA ARG A 147 -2.40 -6.63 15.49
C ARG A 147 -2.04 -7.55 14.32
N PRO A 148 -1.41 -8.71 14.59
CA PRO A 148 -1.05 -9.68 13.55
C PRO A 148 -2.27 -10.25 12.84
N ASP A 149 -3.45 -10.27 13.49
CA ASP A 149 -4.74 -10.66 12.92
C ASP A 149 -5.08 -9.80 11.69
N VAL A 150 -4.94 -8.48 11.81
CA VAL A 150 -5.25 -7.55 10.72
C VAL A 150 -4.23 -7.68 9.59
N VAL A 151 -2.95 -7.80 9.94
CA VAL A 151 -1.89 -7.97 8.94
C VAL A 151 -2.09 -9.28 8.16
N ALA A 152 -2.39 -10.38 8.84
CA ALA A 152 -2.67 -11.66 8.20
C ALA A 152 -3.89 -11.59 7.28
N ALA A 153 -4.98 -10.95 7.71
CA ALA A 153 -6.17 -10.78 6.89
C ALA A 153 -5.88 -10.00 5.59
N GLU A 154 -5.09 -8.93 5.68
CA GLU A 154 -4.72 -8.15 4.50
C GLU A 154 -3.72 -8.89 3.60
N VAL A 155 -2.82 -9.70 4.17
CA VAL A 155 -1.97 -10.61 3.38
C VAL A 155 -2.82 -11.62 2.63
N HIS A 156 -3.83 -12.23 3.28
CA HIS A 156 -4.76 -13.14 2.61
C HIS A 156 -5.47 -12.45 1.44
N TRP A 157 -6.01 -11.26 1.67
CA TRP A 157 -6.68 -10.49 0.62
C TRP A 157 -5.75 -10.17 -0.56
N VAL A 158 -4.53 -9.67 -0.31
CA VAL A 158 -3.55 -9.37 -1.37
C VAL A 158 -3.19 -10.64 -2.15
N MET A 159 -3.00 -11.78 -1.47
CA MET A 159 -2.68 -13.05 -2.12
C MET A 159 -3.83 -13.57 -2.99
N GLU A 160 -5.08 -13.41 -2.56
CA GLU A 160 -6.26 -13.77 -3.35
C GLU A 160 -6.40 -12.89 -4.60
N GLU A 161 -6.32 -11.57 -4.43
CA GLU A 161 -6.41 -10.62 -5.54
C GLU A 161 -5.25 -10.78 -6.54
N ALA A 162 -4.05 -11.13 -6.06
CA ALA A 162 -2.90 -11.37 -6.92
C ALA A 162 -3.12 -12.62 -7.79
N ARG A 163 -3.72 -13.69 -7.25
CA ARG A 163 -4.10 -14.88 -8.02
C ARG A 163 -5.17 -14.56 -9.05
N ASN A 164 -6.21 -13.83 -8.66
CA ASN A 164 -7.28 -13.40 -9.57
C ASN A 164 -6.72 -12.55 -10.73
N PHE A 165 -5.83 -11.61 -10.42
CA PHE A 165 -5.17 -10.79 -11.41
C PHE A 165 -4.35 -11.62 -12.40
N ALA A 166 -3.55 -12.58 -11.92
CA ALA A 166 -2.75 -13.46 -12.77
C ALA A 166 -3.63 -14.30 -13.72
N GLN A 167 -4.74 -14.84 -13.21
CA GLN A 167 -5.68 -15.63 -14.01
C GLN A 167 -6.32 -14.79 -15.13
N VAL A 168 -6.75 -13.57 -14.82
CA VAL A 168 -7.32 -12.65 -15.82
C VAL A 168 -6.29 -12.27 -16.89
N GLU A 169 -5.02 -12.06 -16.52
CA GLU A 169 -3.95 -11.81 -17.50
C GLU A 169 -3.71 -13.01 -18.40
N GLU A 170 -3.71 -14.23 -17.84
CA GLU A 170 -3.50 -15.47 -18.59
C GLU A 170 -4.64 -15.71 -19.60
N ASP A 171 -5.89 -15.63 -19.15
CA ASP A 171 -7.09 -15.75 -19.99
C ASP A 171 -7.10 -14.71 -21.13
N SER A 172 -6.67 -13.48 -20.83
CA SER A 172 -6.58 -12.39 -21.82
C SER A 172 -5.50 -12.65 -22.86
N ARG A 173 -4.34 -13.17 -22.45
CA ARG A 173 -3.24 -13.54 -23.38
C ARG A 173 -3.63 -14.70 -24.27
N ASP A 174 -4.30 -15.72 -23.72
CA ASP A 174 -4.81 -16.86 -24.47
C ASP A 174 -5.85 -16.44 -25.51
N SER A 175 -6.77 -15.55 -25.15
CA SER A 175 -7.74 -14.97 -26.07
C SER A 175 -7.05 -14.21 -27.21
N LEU A 176 -6.10 -13.32 -26.89
CA LEU A 176 -5.34 -12.56 -27.91
C LEU A 176 -4.52 -13.48 -28.83
N ALA A 177 -3.90 -14.54 -28.30
CA ALA A 177 -3.17 -15.52 -29.10
C ALA A 177 -4.09 -16.27 -30.07
N ARG A 178 -5.29 -16.68 -29.63
CA ARG A 178 -6.31 -17.31 -30.49
C ARG A 178 -6.78 -16.37 -31.60
N TYR A 179 -7.10 -15.11 -31.27
CA TYR A 179 -7.49 -14.11 -32.27
C TYR A 179 -6.37 -13.79 -33.26
N GLY A 180 -5.13 -13.66 -32.80
CA GLY A 180 -3.96 -13.45 -33.65
C GLY A 180 -3.68 -14.61 -34.61
N LEU A 181 -3.90 -15.86 -34.16
CA LEU A 181 -3.78 -17.05 -34.99
C LEU A 181 -4.87 -17.09 -36.07
N LEU A 182 -6.14 -16.82 -35.72
CA LEU A 182 -7.25 -16.73 -36.68
C LEU A 182 -6.96 -15.66 -37.74
N HIS A 183 -6.53 -14.46 -37.34
CA HIS A 183 -6.21 -13.40 -38.29
C HIS A 183 -5.07 -13.80 -39.27
N ARG A 184 -4.06 -14.55 -38.82
CA ARG A 184 -3.00 -15.10 -39.68
C ARG A 184 -3.50 -16.19 -40.63
N ILE A 185 -4.45 -17.03 -40.21
CA ILE A 185 -5.09 -18.03 -41.07
C ILE A 185 -5.89 -17.33 -42.16
N PHE A 186 -6.76 -16.39 -41.82
CA PHE A 186 -7.57 -15.65 -42.80
C PHE A 186 -6.73 -14.77 -43.74
N ALA A 187 -5.58 -14.25 -43.29
CA ALA A 187 -4.65 -13.51 -44.16
C ALA A 187 -3.99 -14.40 -45.24
N LYS A 188 -3.88 -15.73 -45.02
CA LYS A 188 -3.38 -16.68 -46.04
C LYS A 188 -4.43 -17.05 -47.11
N PHE A 189 -5.70 -16.72 -46.89
CA PHE A 189 -6.79 -16.98 -47.83
C PHE A 189 -7.22 -15.74 -48.64
N LYS A 190 -6.32 -14.76 -48.84
CA LYS A 190 -6.61 -13.69 -49.81
C LYS A 190 -6.74 -14.30 -51.21
N PRO A 191 -7.88 -14.15 -51.90
CA PRO A 191 -8.02 -14.62 -53.26
C PRO A 191 -7.09 -13.78 -54.15
N VAL A 192 -6.22 -14.47 -54.87
CA VAL A 192 -5.44 -13.90 -55.97
C VAL A 192 -6.46 -13.44 -57.00
N ARG A 193 -6.53 -12.11 -57.22
CA ARG A 193 -7.27 -11.54 -58.36
C ARG A 193 -6.43 -11.67 -59.62
#